data_AF-A0A9P6SBU9-F1
#
_entry.id   AF-A0A9P6SBU9-F1
#
_cell.length_a   1.000
_cell.length_b   1.000
_cell.length_c   1.000
_cell.angle_alpha   90.00
_cell.angle_beta   90.00
_cell.angle_gamma   90.00
#
_symmetry.space_group_name_H-M   'P 1'
#
loop_
_entity.id
_entity.type
_entity.pdbx_description
1 polymer ?
#
loop_
_entity_poly.entity_id
_entity_poly.type
_entity_poly.pdbx_seq_one_letter_code
_entity_poly.pdbx_strand_id
1 'polypeptide(L)'
;MVPTPSLTLTEQESLLVEAYQRVLNDPFEDKYDDRWQDEPFDKAIEEFKVRALEIGFAEPLDVLKQFRVESYEAIRKQHKQGPALCFRPGWKSPLLGQLIDPVALVAKCQFVSGPTFNGEGRVILLDFWASWCDPCVQAGPEMSDLADEFEGRIMVVGINNESIFGVTKPADVDHLNTFLHDNREGFRYTIYIDNDEGHAKESVYNPAGYRGIPCVILLVDGIVTYVGSPQENFRSVLEQTLDFLETEALREE
;
A
#
# COMPACT_ATOMS: atom_id res chain seq x y z
N MET A 1 24.77 10.16 -5.89
CA MET A 1 23.92 9.94 -7.08
C MET A 1 24.76 9.27 -8.16
N VAL A 2 24.53 7.99 -8.43
CA VAL A 2 25.04 7.37 -9.66
C VAL A 2 24.14 7.88 -10.78
N PRO A 3 24.68 8.44 -11.88
CA PRO A 3 23.83 8.87 -12.98
C PRO A 3 23.13 7.64 -13.56
N THR A 4 21.81 7.57 -13.43
CA THR A 4 21.00 6.66 -14.23
C THR A 4 21.22 7.05 -15.68
N PRO A 5 21.74 6.16 -16.54
CA PRO A 5 21.86 6.48 -17.96
C PRO A 5 20.46 6.78 -18.49
N SER A 6 20.24 7.98 -19.01
CA SER A 6 19.06 8.26 -19.82
C SER A 6 19.21 7.42 -21.09
N LEU A 7 18.52 6.29 -21.14
CA LEU A 7 18.46 5.44 -22.33
C LEU A 7 17.72 6.24 -23.41
N THR A 8 18.50 6.90 -24.27
CA THR A 8 17.95 7.58 -25.45
C THR A 8 17.70 6.51 -26.51
N LEU A 9 16.43 6.18 -26.71
CA LEU A 9 16.02 5.21 -27.74
C LEU A 9 16.06 5.86 -29.12
N THR A 10 16.46 5.07 -30.12
CA THR A 10 16.22 5.41 -31.52
C THR A 10 14.72 5.34 -31.84
N GLU A 11 14.30 5.96 -32.94
CA GLU A 11 12.90 5.92 -33.39
C GLU A 11 12.39 4.48 -33.57
N GLN A 12 13.21 3.59 -34.14
CA GLN A 12 12.84 2.18 -34.32
C GLN A 12 12.74 1.44 -32.98
N GLU A 13 13.64 1.68 -32.03
CA GLU A 13 13.55 1.09 -30.69
C GLU A 13 12.32 1.59 -29.93
N SER A 14 11.96 2.87 -30.07
CA SER A 14 10.71 3.41 -29.51
C SER A 14 9.48 2.71 -30.09
N LEU A 15 9.42 2.49 -31.41
CA LEU A 15 8.34 1.75 -32.06
C LEU A 15 8.29 0.29 -31.59
N LEU A 16 9.44 -0.34 -31.37
CA LEU A 16 9.51 -1.70 -30.84
C LEU A 16 8.97 -1.79 -29.41
N VAL A 17 9.36 -0.84 -28.54
CA VAL A 17 8.86 -0.76 -27.17
C VAL A 17 7.35 -0.52 -27.16
N GLU A 18 6.84 0.37 -28.02
CA GLU A 18 5.40 0.61 -28.16
C GLU A 18 4.65 -0.66 -28.63
N ALA A 19 5.20 -1.40 -29.59
CA ALA A 19 4.64 -2.67 -30.03
C ALA A 19 4.63 -3.71 -28.90
N TYR A 20 5.70 -3.79 -28.11
CA TYR A 20 5.77 -4.67 -26.94
C TYR A 20 4.68 -4.32 -25.93
N GLN A 21 4.53 -3.03 -25.59
CA GLN A 21 3.50 -2.59 -24.64
C GLN A 21 2.10 -2.99 -25.12
N ARG A 22 1.74 -2.63 -26.35
CA ARG A 22 0.39 -2.86 -26.89
C ARG A 22 0.03 -4.33 -27.10
N VAL A 23 1.01 -5.16 -27.47
CA VAL A 23 0.74 -6.55 -27.87
C VAL A 23 0.95 -7.52 -26.70
N LEU A 24 2.03 -7.32 -25.93
CA LEU A 24 2.45 -8.28 -24.90
C LEU A 24 2.23 -7.80 -23.47
N ASN A 25 2.09 -6.50 -23.21
CA ASN A 25 1.89 -5.99 -21.84
C ASN A 25 0.42 -5.63 -21.56
N ASP A 26 -0.09 -4.55 -22.16
CA ASP A 26 -1.40 -3.96 -21.85
C ASP A 26 -2.57 -4.98 -21.90
N PRO A 27 -2.66 -5.88 -22.90
CA PRO A 27 -3.77 -6.84 -22.97
C PRO A 27 -3.73 -7.92 -21.88
N PHE A 28 -2.64 -8.01 -21.13
CA PHE A 28 -2.38 -9.03 -20.12
C PHE A 28 -2.10 -8.43 -18.73
N GLU A 29 -2.18 -7.10 -18.58
CA GLU A 29 -1.85 -6.39 -17.34
C GLU A 29 -2.71 -6.86 -16.17
N ASP A 30 -3.98 -7.19 -16.39
CA ASP A 30 -4.93 -7.65 -15.37
C ASP A 30 -5.18 -9.17 -15.37
N LYS A 31 -4.50 -9.90 -16.26
CA LYS A 31 -4.67 -11.36 -16.45
C LYS A 31 -3.67 -12.12 -15.59
N TYR A 32 -3.79 -11.99 -14.28
CA TYR A 32 -2.94 -12.75 -13.34
C TYR A 32 -3.30 -14.23 -13.34
N ASP A 33 -2.67 -15.03 -12.47
CA ASP A 33 -2.81 -16.48 -12.41
C ASP A 33 -4.26 -17.01 -12.56
N ASP A 34 -5.24 -16.43 -11.88
CA ASP A 34 -6.65 -16.86 -11.89
C ASP A 34 -7.40 -16.55 -13.20
N ARG A 35 -6.89 -15.60 -14.00
CA ARG A 35 -7.46 -15.14 -15.27
C ARG A 35 -6.57 -15.43 -16.48
N TRP A 36 -5.38 -15.99 -16.24
CA TRP A 36 -4.38 -16.25 -17.27
C TRP A 36 -4.82 -17.38 -18.19
N GLN A 37 -4.55 -17.19 -19.48
CA GLN A 37 -4.72 -18.23 -20.50
C GLN A 37 -3.49 -18.23 -21.39
N ASP A 38 -2.87 -19.40 -21.57
CA ASP A 38 -1.64 -19.52 -22.35
C ASP A 38 -1.89 -19.28 -23.85
N GLU A 39 -2.99 -19.79 -24.42
CA GLU A 39 -3.25 -19.70 -25.86
C GLU A 39 -3.35 -18.25 -26.38
N PRO A 40 -4.09 -17.31 -25.74
CA PRO A 40 -4.07 -15.90 -26.16
C PRO A 40 -2.69 -15.25 -26.08
N PHE A 41 -1.87 -15.59 -25.08
CA PHE A 41 -0.53 -15.03 -24.95
C PHE A 41 0.43 -15.59 -26.01
N ASP A 42 0.33 -16.88 -26.32
CA ASP A 42 1.11 -17.50 -27.38
C ASP A 42 0.81 -16.87 -28.75
N LYS A 43 -0.45 -16.55 -29.04
CA LYS A 43 -0.84 -15.82 -30.25
C LYS A 43 -0.26 -14.40 -30.26
N ALA A 44 -0.28 -13.70 -29.12
CA ALA A 44 0.30 -12.37 -29.00
C ALA A 44 1.83 -12.37 -29.19
N ILE A 45 2.54 -13.43 -28.75
CA ILE A 45 3.98 -13.59 -29.02
C ILE A 45 4.24 -13.65 -30.53
N GLU A 46 3.46 -14.45 -31.27
CA GLU A 46 3.63 -14.57 -32.71
C GLU A 46 3.29 -13.25 -33.43
N GLU A 47 2.23 -12.55 -33.01
CA GLU A 47 1.89 -11.21 -33.51
C GLU A 47 3.02 -10.20 -33.25
N PHE A 48 3.56 -10.17 -32.03
CA PHE A 48 4.65 -9.28 -31.66
C PHE A 48 5.91 -9.55 -32.49
N LYS A 49 6.28 -10.81 -32.73
CA LYS A 49 7.42 -11.17 -33.58
C LYS A 49 7.25 -10.67 -35.02
N VAL A 50 6.05 -10.81 -35.60
CA VAL A 50 5.75 -10.27 -36.93
C VAL A 50 5.91 -8.75 -36.92
N ARG A 51 5.35 -8.07 -35.92
CA ARG A 51 5.44 -6.61 -35.80
C ARG A 51 6.87 -6.12 -35.60
N ALA A 52 7.66 -6.82 -34.79
CA ALA A 52 9.08 -6.51 -34.58
C ALA A 52 9.88 -6.62 -35.89
N LEU A 53 9.62 -7.66 -36.69
CA LEU A 53 10.25 -7.84 -38.00
C LEU A 53 9.91 -6.69 -38.96
N GLU A 54 8.65 -6.22 -38.98
CA GLU A 54 8.23 -5.06 -39.79
C GLU A 54 8.95 -3.76 -39.39
N ILE A 55 9.25 -3.59 -38.11
CA ILE A 55 9.99 -2.43 -37.58
C ILE A 55 11.49 -2.53 -37.91
N GLY A 56 12.00 -3.74 -38.12
CA GLY A 56 13.39 -4.01 -38.50
C GLY A 56 14.18 -4.86 -37.49
N PHE A 57 13.52 -5.50 -36.53
CA PHE A 57 14.17 -6.32 -35.50
C PHE A 57 13.86 -7.81 -35.67
N ALA A 58 14.87 -8.59 -36.06
CA ALA A 58 14.79 -10.05 -36.08
C ALA A 58 14.82 -10.65 -34.66
N GLU A 59 15.60 -10.05 -33.76
CA GLU A 59 15.77 -10.48 -32.37
C GLU A 59 15.33 -9.37 -31.41
N PRO A 60 14.01 -9.11 -31.28
CA PRO A 60 13.51 -7.97 -30.50
C PRO A 60 13.85 -8.04 -29.00
N LEU A 61 14.04 -9.24 -28.45
CA LEU A 61 14.40 -9.41 -27.04
C LEU A 61 15.80 -8.86 -26.72
N ASP A 62 16.72 -8.76 -27.68
CA ASP A 62 18.05 -8.18 -27.42
C ASP A 62 17.96 -6.69 -27.08
N VAL A 63 17.04 -5.97 -27.72
CA VAL A 63 16.71 -4.59 -27.36
C VAL A 63 15.94 -4.56 -26.04
N LEU A 64 14.95 -5.43 -25.84
CA LEU A 64 14.10 -5.39 -24.65
C LEU A 64 14.81 -5.82 -23.35
N LYS A 65 15.93 -6.54 -23.42
CA LYS A 65 16.79 -6.85 -22.26
C LYS A 65 17.24 -5.60 -21.50
N GLN A 66 17.40 -4.46 -22.17
CA GLN A 66 17.73 -3.20 -21.48
C GLN A 66 16.62 -2.76 -20.50
N PHE A 67 15.40 -3.26 -20.69
CA PHE A 67 14.23 -3.07 -19.82
C PHE A 67 13.95 -4.31 -18.95
N ARG A 68 14.93 -5.21 -18.76
CA ARG A 68 14.83 -6.46 -17.99
C ARG A 68 13.83 -7.48 -18.54
N VAL A 69 13.50 -7.38 -19.82
CA VAL A 69 12.66 -8.37 -20.51
C VAL A 69 13.58 -9.41 -21.16
N GLU A 70 13.80 -10.52 -20.45
CA GLU A 70 14.80 -11.53 -20.85
C GLU A 70 14.27 -12.59 -21.81
N SER A 71 12.99 -12.95 -21.68
CA SER A 71 12.32 -13.97 -22.50
C SER A 71 10.81 -13.83 -22.46
N TYR A 72 10.12 -14.44 -23.43
CA TYR A 72 8.66 -14.54 -23.40
C TYR A 72 8.13 -15.32 -22.19
N GLU A 73 8.87 -16.31 -21.71
CA GLU A 73 8.54 -17.02 -20.47
C GLU A 73 8.67 -16.11 -19.24
N ALA A 74 9.67 -15.23 -19.21
CA ALA A 74 9.81 -14.25 -18.13
C ALA A 74 8.63 -13.25 -18.12
N ILE A 75 8.20 -12.77 -19.31
CA ILE A 75 7.01 -11.92 -19.45
C ILE A 75 5.77 -12.67 -18.96
N ARG A 76 5.56 -13.91 -19.42
CA ARG A 76 4.47 -14.78 -18.98
C ARG A 76 4.44 -14.92 -17.45
N LYS A 77 5.58 -15.29 -16.85
CA LYS A 77 5.71 -15.47 -15.42
C LYS A 77 5.41 -14.18 -14.65
N GLN A 78 5.87 -13.04 -15.15
CA GLN A 78 5.59 -11.72 -14.57
C GLN A 78 4.09 -11.42 -14.57
N HIS A 79 3.40 -11.60 -15.70
CA HIS A 79 1.96 -11.39 -15.77
C HIS A 79 1.20 -12.36 -14.85
N LYS A 80 1.51 -13.65 -14.87
CA LYS A 80 0.85 -14.63 -13.98
C LYS A 80 1.03 -14.28 -12.50
N GLN A 81 2.22 -13.82 -12.12
CA GLN A 81 2.49 -13.40 -10.75
C GLN A 81 1.64 -12.18 -10.35
N GLY A 82 1.54 -11.18 -11.23
CA GLY A 82 0.80 -9.96 -10.97
C GLY A 82 1.31 -9.16 -9.77
N PRO A 83 0.63 -8.06 -9.40
CA PRO A 83 0.88 -7.41 -8.14
C PRO A 83 0.43 -8.31 -6.98
N ALA A 84 0.86 -7.96 -5.77
CA ALA A 84 0.37 -8.63 -4.57
C ALA A 84 -1.17 -8.64 -4.54
N LEU A 85 -1.76 -9.71 -3.96
CA LEU A 85 -3.21 -9.92 -3.94
C LEU A 85 -3.98 -8.68 -3.47
N CYS A 86 -3.45 -7.93 -2.50
CA CYS A 86 -4.07 -6.73 -1.95
C CYS A 86 -4.23 -5.56 -2.94
N PHE A 87 -3.45 -5.54 -4.01
CA PHE A 87 -3.55 -4.51 -5.05
C PHE A 87 -4.35 -4.98 -6.27
N ARG A 88 -4.97 -6.16 -6.19
CA ARG A 88 -5.82 -6.68 -7.26
C ARG A 88 -7.25 -6.15 -7.09
N PRO A 89 -7.94 -5.78 -8.19
CA PRO A 89 -9.31 -5.30 -8.12
C PRO A 89 -10.25 -6.27 -7.39
N GLY A 90 -11.05 -5.75 -6.46
CA GLY A 90 -12.02 -6.52 -5.69
C GLY A 90 -11.43 -7.32 -4.51
N TRP A 91 -10.13 -7.20 -4.25
CA TRP A 91 -9.55 -7.75 -3.03
C TRP A 91 -10.17 -7.13 -1.77
N LYS A 92 -10.27 -7.94 -0.73
CA LYS A 92 -10.72 -7.55 0.60
C LYS A 92 -9.78 -8.13 1.63
N SER A 93 -9.49 -7.35 2.67
CA SER A 93 -8.65 -7.81 3.77
C SER A 93 -9.27 -9.02 4.47
N PRO A 94 -8.45 -10.03 4.85
CA PRO A 94 -8.87 -11.12 5.73
C PRO A 94 -9.36 -10.66 7.11
N LEU A 95 -8.99 -9.45 7.54
CA LEU A 95 -9.41 -8.90 8.82
C LEU A 95 -10.77 -8.21 8.80
N LEU A 96 -11.39 -7.98 7.64
CA LEU A 96 -12.72 -7.35 7.61
C LEU A 96 -13.72 -8.14 8.49
N GLY A 97 -14.42 -7.45 9.39
CA GLY A 97 -15.36 -8.01 10.34
C GLY A 97 -14.74 -8.67 11.58
N GLN A 98 -13.41 -8.72 11.69
CA GLN A 98 -12.73 -9.23 12.89
C GLN A 98 -12.71 -8.16 13.99
N LEU A 99 -12.78 -8.61 15.24
CA LEU A 99 -12.62 -7.77 16.42
C LEU A 99 -11.13 -7.58 16.73
N ILE A 100 -10.71 -6.33 16.85
CA ILE A 100 -9.40 -5.92 17.36
C ILE A 100 -9.64 -5.12 18.64
N ASP A 101 -8.88 -5.43 19.69
CA ASP A 101 -8.79 -4.59 20.88
C ASP A 101 -7.61 -3.61 20.70
N PRO A 102 -7.89 -2.35 20.34
CA PRO A 102 -6.83 -1.37 20.07
C PRO A 102 -6.09 -0.97 21.35
N VAL A 103 -6.72 -1.09 22.53
CA VAL A 103 -6.05 -0.80 23.81
C VAL A 103 -5.03 -1.89 24.11
N ALA A 104 -5.43 -3.15 23.98
CA ALA A 104 -4.51 -4.28 24.15
C ALA A 104 -3.37 -4.26 23.13
N LEU A 105 -3.63 -3.79 21.91
CA LEU A 105 -2.63 -3.60 20.86
C LEU A 105 -1.55 -2.59 21.31
N VAL A 106 -1.96 -1.36 21.64
CA VAL A 106 -0.99 -0.31 21.98
C VAL A 106 -0.37 -0.46 23.37
N ALA A 107 -0.97 -1.25 24.27
CA ALA A 107 -0.42 -1.53 25.60
C ALA A 107 0.96 -2.22 25.55
N LYS A 108 1.30 -2.85 24.42
CA LYS A 108 2.62 -3.44 24.17
C LYS A 108 3.54 -2.53 23.37
N CYS A 109 3.05 -1.41 22.86
CA CYS A 109 3.81 -0.44 22.10
C CYS A 109 4.35 0.68 23.01
N GLN A 110 5.38 1.38 22.55
CA GLN A 110 5.93 2.54 23.25
C GLN A 110 5.23 3.81 22.77
N PHE A 111 4.55 4.51 23.68
CA PHE A 111 3.98 5.84 23.38
C PHE A 111 5.09 6.87 23.13
N VAL A 112 4.89 7.75 22.14
CA VAL A 112 5.86 8.80 21.76
C VAL A 112 5.28 10.20 21.91
N SER A 113 4.12 10.46 21.29
CA SER A 113 3.57 11.82 21.21
C SER A 113 2.05 11.82 20.96
N GLY A 114 1.44 13.00 21.08
CA GLY A 114 0.01 13.23 20.90
C GLY A 114 -0.82 12.97 22.16
N PRO A 115 -2.17 13.00 22.07
CA PRO A 115 -3.04 12.60 23.16
C PRO A 115 -2.82 11.13 23.53
N THR A 116 -2.83 10.79 24.81
CA THR A 116 -2.80 9.38 25.22
C THR A 116 -4.10 8.68 24.80
N PHE A 117 -3.97 7.56 24.09
CA PHE A 117 -5.10 6.74 23.72
C PHE A 117 -5.50 5.83 24.90
N ASN A 118 -6.75 5.97 25.37
CA ASN A 118 -7.30 5.25 26.52
C ASN A 118 -8.39 4.23 26.12
N GLY A 119 -8.65 4.04 24.83
CA GLY A 119 -9.73 3.17 24.33
C GLY A 119 -11.09 3.84 24.20
N GLU A 120 -11.21 5.12 24.54
CA GLU A 120 -12.45 5.88 24.32
C GLU A 120 -12.58 6.28 22.85
N GLY A 121 -13.83 6.35 22.39
CA GLY A 121 -14.17 6.61 20.99
C GLY A 121 -14.62 5.35 20.27
N ARG A 122 -15.73 5.46 19.53
CA ARG A 122 -16.29 4.34 18.76
C ARG A 122 -15.52 4.08 17.48
N VAL A 123 -14.95 5.12 16.88
CA VAL A 123 -14.26 5.06 15.58
C VAL A 123 -12.78 5.29 15.80
N ILE A 124 -11.96 4.29 15.50
CA ILE A 124 -10.51 4.31 15.71
C ILE A 124 -9.82 4.00 14.38
N LEU A 125 -8.85 4.82 14.03
CA LEU A 125 -8.06 4.70 12.82
C LEU A 125 -6.63 4.32 13.19
N LEU A 126 -6.24 3.07 12.92
CA LEU A 126 -4.86 2.64 13.06
C LEU A 126 -4.09 2.99 11.79
N ASP A 127 -3.00 3.73 11.90
CA ASP A 127 -2.13 4.11 10.77
C ASP A 127 -0.75 3.45 10.92
N PHE A 128 -0.45 2.46 10.09
CA PHE A 128 0.84 1.79 10.06
C PHE A 128 1.78 2.47 9.08
N TRP A 129 2.93 2.93 9.60
CA TRP A 129 3.89 3.73 8.83
C TRP A 129 5.34 3.53 9.30
N ALA A 130 6.29 4.14 8.58
CA ALA A 130 7.71 4.19 8.95
C ALA A 130 8.34 5.52 8.50
N SER A 131 9.40 5.98 9.19
CA SER A 131 10.04 7.28 8.91
C SER A 131 10.80 7.32 7.59
N TRP A 132 11.30 6.17 7.11
CA TRP A 132 11.94 6.05 5.80
C TRP A 132 10.95 5.96 4.63
N CYS A 133 9.64 5.86 4.90
CA CYS A 133 8.61 5.68 3.89
C CYS A 133 8.13 7.04 3.36
N ASP A 134 8.65 7.48 2.22
CA ASP A 134 8.26 8.76 1.61
C ASP A 134 6.73 8.91 1.42
N PRO A 135 5.97 7.91 0.93
CA PRO A 135 4.51 8.02 0.85
C PRO A 135 3.84 8.23 2.22
N CYS A 136 4.40 7.66 3.28
CA CYS A 136 3.91 7.83 4.64
C CYS A 136 4.16 9.25 5.15
N VAL A 137 5.35 9.81 4.89
CA VAL A 137 5.66 11.20 5.23
C VAL A 137 4.71 12.17 4.52
N GLN A 138 4.35 11.87 3.27
CA GLN A 138 3.38 12.66 2.50
C GLN A 138 1.95 12.53 3.01
N ALA A 139 1.57 11.36 3.53
CA ALA A 139 0.24 11.11 4.10
C ALA A 139 0.08 11.66 5.52
N GLY A 140 1.17 11.84 6.27
CA GLY A 140 1.13 12.35 7.66
C GLY A 140 0.28 13.62 7.83
N PRO A 141 0.48 14.69 7.02
CA PRO A 141 -0.35 15.88 7.08
C PRO A 141 -1.85 15.60 6.93
N GLU A 142 -2.24 14.74 5.97
CA GLU A 142 -3.64 14.33 5.79
C GLU A 142 -4.17 13.59 7.02
N MET A 143 -3.38 12.71 7.63
CA MET A 143 -3.76 12.01 8.85
C MET A 143 -3.93 12.95 10.05
N SER A 144 -3.08 13.98 10.14
CA SER A 144 -3.19 15.04 11.15
C SER A 144 -4.44 15.89 10.93
N ASP A 145 -4.74 16.25 9.69
CA ASP A 145 -5.93 17.02 9.34
C ASP A 145 -7.21 16.23 9.63
N LEU A 146 -7.24 14.92 9.37
CA LEU A 146 -8.35 14.05 9.75
C LEU A 146 -8.53 14.00 11.27
N ALA A 147 -7.44 13.91 12.04
CA ALA A 147 -7.50 13.89 13.50
C ALA A 147 -8.10 15.20 14.06
N ASP A 148 -7.75 16.34 13.47
CA ASP A 148 -8.28 17.66 13.85
C ASP A 148 -9.74 17.87 13.38
N GLU A 149 -10.04 17.55 12.12
CA GLU A 149 -11.36 17.78 11.51
C GLU A 149 -12.46 16.97 12.21
N PHE A 150 -12.12 15.75 12.63
CA PHE A 150 -13.03 14.80 13.25
C PHE A 150 -12.74 14.61 14.75
N GLU A 151 -12.15 15.61 15.41
CA GLU A 151 -11.88 15.59 16.85
C GLU A 151 -13.15 15.19 17.65
N GLY A 152 -12.99 14.24 18.57
CA GLY A 152 -14.08 13.70 19.38
C GLY A 152 -15.02 12.71 18.66
N ARG A 153 -14.93 12.60 17.33
CA ARG A 153 -15.66 11.60 16.52
C ARG A 153 -14.78 10.42 16.16
N ILE A 154 -13.49 10.66 15.89
CA ILE A 154 -12.49 9.62 15.62
C ILE A 154 -11.28 9.74 16.53
N MET A 155 -10.53 8.64 16.65
CA MET A 155 -9.21 8.61 17.25
C MET A 155 -8.20 8.07 16.24
N VAL A 156 -7.21 8.88 15.84
CA VAL A 156 -6.13 8.45 14.94
C VAL A 156 -4.93 8.01 15.74
N VAL A 157 -4.51 6.75 15.55
CA VAL A 157 -3.41 6.09 16.26
C VAL A 157 -2.36 5.62 15.26
N GLY A 158 -1.27 6.37 15.17
CA GLY A 158 -0.10 6.00 14.39
C GLY A 158 0.73 4.92 15.07
N ILE A 159 1.01 3.83 14.36
CA ILE A 159 1.89 2.75 14.77
C ILE A 159 3.09 2.73 13.84
N ASN A 160 4.20 3.28 14.33
CA ASN A 160 5.46 3.26 13.61
C ASN A 160 6.15 1.90 13.77
N ASN A 161 6.63 1.33 12.66
CA ASN A 161 7.56 0.19 12.68
C ASN A 161 8.61 0.32 11.57
N GLU A 162 9.82 0.72 11.92
CA GLU A 162 10.95 0.88 11.00
C GLU A 162 11.38 -0.44 10.31
N SER A 163 10.94 -1.60 10.80
CA SER A 163 11.23 -2.93 10.27
C SER A 163 9.98 -3.65 9.73
N ILE A 164 8.95 -2.90 9.33
CA ILE A 164 7.63 -3.46 8.95
C ILE A 164 7.68 -4.48 7.80
N PHE A 165 8.60 -4.31 6.84
CA PHE A 165 8.79 -5.26 5.73
C PHE A 165 9.90 -6.30 5.97
N GLY A 166 10.62 -6.21 7.09
CA GLY A 166 11.84 -6.97 7.32
C GLY A 166 11.76 -7.90 8.52
N VAL A 167 12.94 -8.36 8.96
CA VAL A 167 13.09 -8.98 10.28
C VAL A 167 12.96 -7.88 11.33
N THR A 168 12.18 -8.13 12.39
CA THR A 168 11.99 -7.17 13.47
C THR A 168 13.32 -6.84 14.14
N LYS A 169 13.52 -5.55 14.43
CA LYS A 169 14.67 -5.01 15.13
C LYS A 169 14.21 -3.97 16.14
N PRO A 170 14.98 -3.73 17.21
CA PRO A 170 14.71 -2.64 18.13
C PRO A 170 14.66 -1.30 17.39
N ALA A 171 13.72 -0.44 17.79
CA ALA A 171 13.57 0.88 17.21
C ALA A 171 14.68 1.83 17.69
N ASP A 172 15.17 2.68 16.78
CA ASP A 172 16.01 3.82 17.13
C ASP A 172 15.11 5.00 17.51
N VAL A 173 14.74 5.05 18.79
CA VAL A 173 13.80 6.04 19.33
C VAL A 173 14.34 7.47 19.19
N ASP A 174 15.65 7.67 19.31
CA ASP A 174 16.27 9.00 19.20
C ASP A 174 16.21 9.51 17.76
N HIS A 175 16.47 8.64 16.78
CA HIS A 175 16.29 8.99 15.38
C HIS A 175 14.83 9.30 15.06
N LEU A 176 13.88 8.49 15.54
CA LEU A 176 12.46 8.75 15.31
C LEU A 176 12.00 10.06 15.97
N ASN A 177 12.45 10.37 17.19
CA ASN A 177 12.14 11.64 17.83
C ASN A 177 12.68 12.83 17.04
N THR A 178 13.88 12.70 16.45
CA THR A 178 14.45 13.72 15.56
C THR A 178 13.58 13.89 14.32
N PHE A 179 13.18 12.79 13.67
CA PHE A 179 12.28 12.81 12.53
C PHE A 179 10.95 13.50 12.87
N LEU A 180 10.32 13.15 13.99
CA LEU A 180 9.04 13.73 14.41
C LEU A 180 9.17 15.22 14.75
N HIS A 181 10.31 15.66 15.29
CA HIS A 181 10.57 17.07 15.53
C HIS A 181 10.60 17.87 14.22
N ASP A 182 11.29 17.33 13.22
CA ASP A 182 11.44 17.95 11.90
C ASP A 182 10.15 17.93 11.09
N ASN A 183 9.30 16.92 11.30
CA ASN A 183 8.04 16.70 10.58
C ASN A 183 6.78 16.98 11.44
N ARG A 184 6.94 17.69 12.56
CA ARG A 184 5.88 17.85 13.58
C ARG A 184 4.55 18.39 13.06
N GLU A 185 4.55 19.19 11.99
CA GLU A 185 3.32 19.74 11.41
C GLU A 185 2.45 18.65 10.75
N GLY A 186 3.08 17.57 10.29
CA GLY A 186 2.44 16.43 9.65
C GLY A 186 2.24 15.22 10.55
N PHE A 187 2.62 15.26 11.82
CA PHE A 187 2.49 14.13 12.74
C PHE A 187 1.93 14.61 14.09
N ARG A 188 0.76 15.26 14.05
CA ARG A 188 0.11 15.90 15.22
C ARG A 188 -0.91 15.02 15.94
N TYR A 189 -0.99 13.74 15.58
CA TYR A 189 -1.89 12.75 16.16
C TYR A 189 -1.14 11.81 17.13
N THR A 190 -1.86 10.89 17.76
CA THR A 190 -1.28 9.95 18.71
C THR A 190 -0.31 9.00 18.02
N ILE A 191 0.92 8.90 18.50
CA ILE A 191 1.96 8.03 17.91
C ILE A 191 2.53 7.06 18.94
N TYR A 192 2.60 5.80 18.50
CA TYR A 192 3.25 4.68 19.17
C TYR A 192 4.35 4.08 18.28
N ILE A 193 5.34 3.47 18.90
CA ILE A 193 6.35 2.62 18.26
C ILE A 193 6.02 1.17 18.60
N ASP A 194 5.95 0.33 17.57
CA ASP A 194 5.79 -1.11 17.75
C ASP A 194 6.98 -1.70 18.53
N ASN A 195 6.76 -2.75 19.30
CA ASN A 195 7.81 -3.28 20.16
C ASN A 195 8.88 -4.08 19.39
N ASP A 196 9.94 -4.46 20.10
CA ASP A 196 11.07 -5.23 19.56
C ASP A 196 10.69 -6.62 19.03
N GLU A 197 9.47 -7.11 19.33
CA GLU A 197 8.91 -8.35 18.80
C GLU A 197 8.04 -8.12 17.55
N GLY A 198 7.72 -6.86 17.23
CA GLY A 198 6.85 -6.48 16.12
C GLY A 198 5.40 -6.83 16.42
N HIS A 199 4.95 -6.64 17.66
CA HIS A 199 3.64 -7.10 18.11
C HIS A 199 2.51 -6.60 17.21
N ALA A 200 2.43 -5.30 16.94
CA ALA A 200 1.38 -4.73 16.12
C ALA A 200 1.52 -5.14 14.66
N LYS A 201 2.76 -5.22 14.16
CA LYS A 201 3.08 -5.76 12.84
C LYS A 201 2.55 -7.19 12.67
N GLU A 202 2.85 -8.08 13.59
CA GLU A 202 2.55 -9.52 13.45
C GLU A 202 1.10 -9.86 13.81
N SER A 203 0.48 -9.13 14.73
CA SER A 203 -0.89 -9.41 15.17
C SER A 203 -1.97 -8.70 14.35
N VAL A 204 -1.64 -7.59 13.70
CA VAL A 204 -2.63 -6.76 12.97
C VAL A 204 -2.19 -6.51 11.53
N TYR A 205 -1.06 -5.85 11.28
CA TYR A 205 -0.66 -5.46 9.92
C TYR A 205 -0.49 -6.66 8.98
N ASN A 206 0.29 -7.67 9.38
CA ASN A 206 0.54 -8.86 8.56
C ASN A 206 -0.76 -9.66 8.30
N PRO A 207 -1.60 -9.95 9.31
CA PRO A 207 -2.91 -10.59 9.09
C PRO A 207 -3.89 -9.75 8.27
N ALA A 208 -3.80 -8.42 8.31
CA ALA A 208 -4.60 -7.53 7.46
C ALA A 208 -4.37 -7.81 5.98
N GLY A 209 -3.24 -8.41 5.61
CA GLY A 209 -2.94 -8.84 4.25
C GLY A 209 -2.67 -7.70 3.28
N TYR A 210 -2.75 -6.45 3.74
CA TYR A 210 -2.32 -5.26 3.00
C TYR A 210 -0.79 -5.18 3.08
N ARG A 211 -0.12 -5.24 1.93
CA ARG A 211 1.34 -5.43 1.84
C ARG A 211 2.10 -4.14 1.52
N GLY A 212 1.53 -2.99 1.87
CA GLY A 212 2.13 -1.67 1.66
C GLY A 212 1.97 -0.78 2.89
N ILE A 213 2.76 0.28 2.95
CA ILE A 213 2.54 1.41 3.87
C ILE A 213 2.53 2.73 3.08
N PRO A 214 1.78 3.77 3.51
CA PRO A 214 0.93 3.78 4.71
C PRO A 214 -0.25 2.81 4.59
N CYS A 215 -0.61 2.19 5.71
CA CYS A 215 -1.70 1.23 5.80
C CYS A 215 -2.63 1.67 6.92
N VAL A 216 -3.85 2.05 6.55
CA VAL A 216 -4.87 2.44 7.51
C VAL A 216 -5.87 1.32 7.73
N ILE A 217 -6.24 1.11 9.00
CA ILE A 217 -7.25 0.15 9.42
C ILE A 217 -8.30 0.90 10.24
N LEU A 218 -9.53 0.92 9.74
CA LEU A 218 -10.66 1.56 10.41
C LEU A 218 -11.37 0.55 11.29
N LEU A 219 -11.50 0.88 12.58
CA LEU A 219 -12.24 0.13 13.58
C LEU A 219 -13.51 0.90 13.94
N VAL A 220 -14.65 0.21 13.96
CA VAL A 220 -15.91 0.71 14.52
C VAL A 220 -16.34 -0.23 15.63
N ASP A 221 -16.39 0.27 16.87
CA ASP A 221 -16.64 -0.53 18.06
C ASP A 221 -15.68 -1.74 18.16
N GLY A 222 -14.42 -1.53 17.76
CA GLY A 222 -13.36 -2.56 17.68
C GLY A 222 -13.43 -3.48 16.45
N ILE A 223 -14.49 -3.42 15.64
CA ILE A 223 -14.63 -4.25 14.44
C ILE A 223 -13.95 -3.59 13.25
N VAL A 224 -13.10 -4.34 12.55
CA VAL A 224 -12.42 -3.87 11.33
C VAL A 224 -13.43 -3.69 10.20
N THR A 225 -13.58 -2.46 9.73
CA THR A 225 -14.51 -2.09 8.64
C THR A 225 -13.81 -1.68 7.35
N TYR A 226 -12.54 -1.28 7.44
CA TYR A 226 -11.71 -0.94 6.28
C TYR A 226 -10.24 -1.29 6.53
N VAL A 227 -9.55 -1.68 5.45
CA VAL A 227 -8.10 -1.86 5.39
C VAL A 227 -7.64 -1.40 4.01
N GLY A 228 -6.69 -0.47 3.94
CA GLY A 228 -6.20 0.07 2.68
C GLY A 228 -5.14 1.15 2.88
N SER A 229 -4.91 1.98 1.86
CA SER A 229 -4.07 3.18 1.98
C SER A 229 -4.93 4.43 2.21
N PRO A 230 -4.44 5.41 2.99
CA PRO A 230 -5.11 6.72 3.11
C PRO A 230 -5.28 7.40 1.74
N GLN A 231 -4.39 7.14 0.79
CA GLN A 231 -4.40 7.74 -0.55
C GLN A 231 -5.40 7.08 -1.53
N GLU A 232 -6.10 6.02 -1.11
CA GLU A 232 -7.16 5.40 -1.90
C GLU A 232 -8.50 6.11 -1.66
N ASN A 233 -9.62 5.40 -1.58
CA ASN A 233 -10.94 5.97 -1.32
C ASN A 233 -11.25 6.13 0.19
N PHE A 234 -10.22 6.09 1.05
CA PHE A 234 -10.38 5.99 2.51
C PHE A 234 -11.22 7.13 3.10
N ARG A 235 -10.93 8.41 2.77
CA ARG A 235 -11.66 9.56 3.30
C ARG A 235 -13.18 9.43 3.08
N SER A 236 -13.59 9.01 1.90
CA SER A 236 -15.01 8.83 1.60
C SER A 236 -15.64 7.69 2.41
N VAL A 237 -14.91 6.59 2.62
CA VAL A 237 -15.36 5.48 3.48
C VAL A 237 -15.52 5.93 4.93
N LEU A 238 -14.58 6.72 5.43
CA LEU A 238 -14.64 7.28 6.78
C LEU A 238 -15.86 8.18 6.96
N GLU A 239 -16.05 9.16 6.07
CA GLU A 239 -17.21 10.08 6.12
C GLU A 239 -18.54 9.33 6.07
N GLN A 240 -18.69 8.37 5.15
CA GLN A 240 -19.90 7.54 5.07
C GLN A 240 -20.14 6.73 6.34
N THR A 241 -19.07 6.23 6.96
CA THR A 241 -19.16 5.49 8.22
C THR A 241 -19.65 6.40 9.35
N LEU A 242 -19.11 7.63 9.44
CA LEU A 242 -19.52 8.60 10.45
C LEU A 242 -20.98 9.05 10.27
N ASP A 243 -21.38 9.36 9.03
CA ASP A 243 -22.76 9.75 8.70
C ASP A 243 -23.76 8.63 9.05
N PHE A 244 -23.38 7.38 8.80
CA PHE A 244 -24.19 6.21 9.17
C PHE A 244 -24.35 6.11 10.69
N LEU A 245 -23.25 6.23 11.45
CA LEU A 245 -23.28 6.12 12.92
C LEU A 245 -24.09 7.24 13.58
N GLU A 246 -24.04 8.47 13.04
CA GLU A 246 -24.87 9.58 13.52
C GLU A 246 -26.35 9.34 13.26
N THR A 247 -26.69 8.81 12.07
CA THR A 247 -28.07 8.47 11.73
C THR A 247 -28.63 7.37 12.63
N GLU A 248 -27.83 6.35 12.96
CA GLU A 248 -28.23 5.27 13.87
C GLU A 248 -28.43 5.79 15.30
N ALA A 249 -27.54 6.64 15.80
CA ALA A 249 -27.68 7.23 17.14
C ALA A 249 -29.00 8.03 17.28
N LEU A 250 -29.38 8.81 16.26
CA LEU A 250 -30.64 9.55 16.23
C LEU A 250 -31.90 8.67 16.17
N ARG A 251 -31.78 7.38 15.84
CA ARG A 251 -32.91 6.43 15.81
C ARG A 251 -33.10 5.71 17.14
N GLU A 252 -32.06 5.69 17.99
CA GLU A 252 -32.07 5.06 19.30
C GLU A 252 -32.52 6.02 20.42
N GLU A 253 -32.56 7.34 20.14
CA GLU A 253 -33.12 8.41 20.99
C GLU A 253 -34.64 8.60 20.82
#